data_AF-A0A7C1PZH9-F1
#
_entry.id   AF-A0A7C1PZH9-F1
#
_cell.length_a   1.000
_cell.length_b   1.000
_cell.length_c   1.000
_cell.angle_alpha   90.00
_cell.angle_beta   90.00
_cell.angle_gamma   90.00
#
_symmetry.space_group_name_H-M   'P 1'
#
loop_
_entity.id
_entity.type
_entity.pdbx_description
1 polymer ?
#
loop_
_entity_poly.entity_id
_entity_poly.type
_entity_poly.pdbx_seq_one_letter_code
_entity_poly.pdbx_strand_id
1 'polypeptide(L)'
;MTRATPKPRKIKRAEKPKMTRAIAIPSKKSGKVYGSYQPWMNHVAGEMVGKFGARSCDLATVFEVGETTIDHWIKNRPGFANAVHKARLKSMTKVAQAMYQLAVGYSHPDIH
;
A
#
# COMPACT_ATOMS: atom_id res chain seq x y z
N MET A 1 5.06 -58.53 -51.80
CA MET A 1 4.99 -58.72 -50.33
C MET A 1 4.78 -57.37 -49.66
N THR A 2 3.52 -56.95 -49.52
CA THR A 2 3.13 -55.63 -49.01
C THR A 2 3.04 -55.67 -47.47
N ARG A 3 3.92 -54.93 -46.80
CA ARG A 3 3.96 -54.80 -45.33
C ARG A 3 2.66 -54.13 -44.84
N ALA A 4 1.87 -54.86 -44.06
CA ALA A 4 0.69 -54.31 -43.39
C ALA A 4 1.09 -53.14 -42.47
N THR A 5 0.44 -52.00 -42.63
CA THR A 5 0.60 -50.83 -41.75
C THR A 5 -0.08 -51.08 -40.41
N PRO A 6 0.54 -50.71 -39.27
CA PRO A 6 -0.07 -50.90 -37.97
C PRO A 6 -1.23 -49.91 -37.76
N LYS A 7 -2.37 -50.42 -37.33
CA LYS A 7 -3.59 -49.66 -37.03
C LYS A 7 -3.33 -48.71 -35.85
N PRO A 8 -3.75 -47.42 -35.89
CA PRO A 8 -3.46 -46.49 -34.81
C PRO A 8 -4.17 -46.91 -33.51
N ARG A 9 -3.41 -47.02 -32.42
CA ARG A 9 -3.93 -47.33 -31.09
C ARG A 9 -4.71 -46.11 -30.57
N LYS A 10 -6.03 -46.26 -30.39
CA LYS A 10 -6.87 -45.19 -29.80
C LYS A 10 -6.39 -44.89 -28.38
N ILE A 11 -5.79 -43.73 -28.17
CA ILE A 11 -5.48 -43.21 -26.82
C ILE A 11 -6.81 -42.76 -26.22
N LYS A 12 -7.29 -43.47 -25.18
CA LYS A 12 -8.46 -43.03 -24.42
C LYS A 12 -8.09 -41.69 -23.75
N ARG A 13 -8.84 -40.61 -24.04
CA ARG A 13 -8.70 -39.36 -23.27
C ARG A 13 -8.91 -39.69 -21.80
N ALA A 14 -7.94 -39.37 -20.95
CA ALA A 14 -8.11 -39.45 -19.52
C ALA A 14 -9.27 -38.53 -19.12
N GLU A 15 -10.33 -39.10 -18.55
CA GLU A 15 -11.37 -38.31 -17.91
C GLU A 15 -10.73 -37.57 -16.74
N LYS A 16 -10.84 -36.24 -16.73
CA LYS A 16 -10.29 -35.41 -15.65
C LYS A 16 -10.84 -35.94 -14.32
N PRO A 17 -10.01 -36.15 -13.29
CA PRO A 17 -10.51 -36.58 -12.00
C PRO A 17 -11.52 -35.53 -11.53
N LYS A 18 -12.75 -35.97 -11.26
CA LYS A 18 -13.78 -35.14 -10.64
C LYS A 18 -13.19 -34.67 -9.32
N MET A 19 -12.93 -33.36 -9.23
CA MET A 19 -12.47 -32.71 -8.00
C MET A 19 -13.40 -33.15 -6.89
N THR A 20 -12.91 -34.04 -6.02
CA THR A 20 -13.59 -34.42 -4.79
C THR A 20 -13.90 -33.11 -4.08
N ARG A 21 -15.17 -32.94 -3.66
CA ARG A 21 -15.66 -31.75 -2.98
C ARG A 21 -14.62 -31.35 -1.95
N ALA A 22 -13.93 -30.23 -2.21
CA ALA A 22 -13.08 -29.63 -1.20
C ALA A 22 -13.96 -29.51 0.03
N ILE A 23 -13.55 -30.15 1.12
CA ILE A 23 -14.12 -29.87 2.43
C ILE A 23 -14.02 -28.35 2.54
N ALA A 24 -15.17 -27.68 2.57
CA ALA A 24 -15.21 -26.24 2.67
C ALA A 24 -14.60 -25.91 4.03
N ILE A 25 -13.30 -25.59 4.04
CA ILE A 25 -12.69 -24.89 5.15
C ILE A 25 -13.49 -23.58 5.20
N PRO A 26 -14.28 -23.31 6.24
CA PRO A 26 -14.99 -22.06 6.32
C PRO A 26 -13.93 -20.97 6.21
N SER A 27 -13.99 -20.18 5.13
CA SER A 27 -13.24 -18.93 5.04
C SER A 27 -13.61 -18.18 6.30
N LYS A 28 -12.67 -18.09 7.26
CA LYS A 28 -12.86 -17.24 8.41
C LYS A 28 -13.15 -15.88 7.80
N LYS A 29 -14.38 -15.39 7.97
CA LYS A 29 -14.66 -13.97 7.87
C LYS A 29 -13.86 -13.33 9.00
N SER A 30 -12.56 -13.15 8.79
CA SER A 30 -11.78 -12.25 9.60
C SER A 30 -12.34 -10.88 9.26
N GLY A 31 -13.36 -10.44 9.99
CA GLY A 31 -13.58 -9.02 10.19
C GLY A 31 -12.24 -8.51 10.67
N LYS A 32 -11.44 -7.98 9.75
CA LYS A 32 -10.07 -7.57 10.01
C LYS A 32 -10.22 -6.46 11.04
N VAL A 33 -9.80 -6.70 12.27
CA VAL A 33 -9.71 -5.67 13.29
C VAL A 33 -8.61 -4.75 12.80
N TYR A 34 -8.97 -3.79 11.94
CA TYR A 34 -8.15 -2.62 11.76
C TYR A 34 -7.99 -2.07 13.17
N GLY A 35 -6.74 -1.94 13.66
CA GLY A 35 -6.46 -1.24 14.90
C GLY A 35 -7.34 0.01 14.91
N SER A 36 -8.23 0.11 15.89
CA SER A 36 -9.42 0.96 15.76
C SER A 36 -8.99 2.37 15.34
N TYR A 37 -9.45 2.87 14.19
CA TYR A 37 -9.09 4.21 13.73
C TYR A 37 -9.57 5.22 14.78
N GLN A 38 -8.63 5.98 15.33
CA GLN A 38 -8.90 7.03 16.28
C GLN A 38 -8.62 8.41 15.67
N PRO A 39 -9.46 9.43 15.90
CA PRO A 39 -9.24 10.77 15.35
C PRO A 39 -7.90 11.42 15.76
N TRP A 40 -7.34 11.07 16.93
CA TRP A 40 -6.05 11.61 17.39
C TRP A 40 -4.87 11.17 16.50
N MET A 41 -5.01 10.04 15.81
CA MET A 41 -3.98 9.51 14.90
C MET A 41 -3.74 10.44 13.70
N ASN A 42 -4.71 11.30 13.36
CA ASN A 42 -4.57 12.29 12.29
C ASN A 42 -3.44 13.29 12.59
N HIS A 43 -3.36 13.74 13.84
CA HIS A 43 -2.32 14.69 14.26
C HIS A 43 -0.95 14.05 14.12
N VAL A 44 -0.78 12.83 14.67
CA VAL A 44 0.49 12.09 14.61
C VAL A 44 0.89 11.80 13.16
N ALA A 45 -0.05 11.36 12.32
CA ALA A 45 0.23 11.12 10.90
C ALA A 45 0.68 12.41 10.18
N GLY A 46 0.05 13.55 10.48
CA GLY A 46 0.44 14.85 9.94
C GLY A 46 1.84 15.27 10.39
N GLU A 47 2.18 15.10 11.67
CA GLU A 47 3.52 15.40 12.17
C GLU A 47 4.59 14.50 11.57
N MET A 48 4.33 13.20 11.51
CA MET A 48 5.22 12.20 10.92
C MET A 48 5.55 12.53 9.46
N VAL A 49 4.53 12.84 8.65
CA VAL A 49 4.71 13.22 7.24
C VAL A 49 5.40 14.59 7.12
N GLY A 50 4.99 15.57 7.93
CA GLY A 50 5.44 16.96 7.78
C GLY A 50 6.84 17.24 8.31
N LYS A 51 7.28 16.53 9.35
CA LYS A 51 8.61 16.70 9.98
C LYS A 51 9.61 15.68 9.46
N PHE A 52 9.19 14.42 9.31
CA PHE A 52 10.10 13.31 9.00
C PHE A 52 9.95 12.77 7.57
N GLY A 53 8.99 13.28 6.78
CA GLY A 53 8.76 12.78 5.43
C GLY A 53 8.25 11.33 5.39
N ALA A 54 7.58 10.89 6.45
CA ALA A 54 7.10 9.52 6.61
C ALA A 54 6.21 9.05 5.44
N ARG A 55 6.40 7.80 5.02
CA ARG A 55 5.60 7.09 4.00
C ARG A 55 4.57 6.19 4.67
N SER A 56 3.68 5.59 3.86
CA SER A 56 2.63 4.68 4.36
C SER A 56 3.20 3.53 5.19
N CYS A 57 4.35 2.97 4.81
CA CYS A 57 5.07 1.93 5.57
C CYS A 57 5.54 2.40 6.97
N ASP A 58 5.95 3.65 7.09
CA ASP A 58 6.46 4.21 8.33
C ASP A 58 5.28 4.51 9.29
N LEU A 59 4.18 5.02 8.73
CA LEU A 59 2.91 5.18 9.47
C LEU A 59 2.36 3.83 9.93
N ALA A 60 2.44 2.81 9.07
CA ALA A 60 2.03 1.45 9.41
C ALA A 60 2.82 0.89 10.60
N THR A 61 4.14 1.16 10.62
CA THR A 61 5.01 0.76 11.73
C THR A 61 4.65 1.46 13.04
N VAL A 62 4.42 2.78 13.02
CA VAL A 62 4.09 3.55 14.23
C VAL A 62 2.71 3.20 14.79
N PHE A 63 1.75 2.91 13.93
CA PHE A 63 0.40 2.54 14.37
C PHE A 63 0.21 1.04 14.57
N GLU A 64 1.28 0.24 14.40
CA GLU A 64 1.26 -1.22 14.50
C GLU A 64 0.15 -1.87 13.65
N VAL A 65 -0.11 -1.29 12.47
CA VAL A 65 -1.10 -1.81 11.51
C VAL A 65 -0.42 -2.21 10.21
N GLY A 66 -1.06 -3.08 9.43
CA GLY A 66 -0.57 -3.36 8.07
C GLY A 66 -0.68 -2.14 7.16
N GLU A 67 0.23 -1.99 6.19
CA GLU A 67 0.24 -0.88 5.22
C GLU A 67 -1.09 -0.72 4.48
N THR A 68 -1.74 -1.84 4.13
CA THR A 68 -3.07 -1.86 3.51
C THR A 68 -4.14 -1.15 4.34
N THR A 69 -3.96 -1.11 5.67
CA THR A 69 -4.87 -0.44 6.61
C THR A 69 -4.73 1.08 6.51
N ILE A 70 -3.49 1.57 6.38
CA ILE A 70 -3.21 2.99 6.17
C ILE A 70 -3.81 3.46 4.84
N ASP A 71 -3.61 2.70 3.77
CA ASP A 71 -4.21 3.00 2.46
C ASP A 71 -5.74 3.01 2.52
N HIS A 72 -6.32 2.08 3.28
CA HIS A 72 -7.76 2.04 3.52
C HIS A 72 -8.25 3.26 4.32
N TRP A 73 -7.50 3.72 5.33
CA TRP A 73 -7.83 4.94 6.07
C TRP A 73 -7.72 6.18 5.20
N ILE A 74 -6.70 6.28 4.35
CA ILE A 74 -6.56 7.40 3.41
C ILE A 74 -7.75 7.44 2.44
N LYS A 75 -8.24 6.29 1.97
CA LYS A 75 -9.40 6.23 1.06
C LYS A 75 -10.73 6.54 1.75
N ASN A 76 -10.93 6.04 2.96
CA ASN A 76 -12.26 6.03 3.60
C ASN A 76 -12.43 7.08 4.72
N ARG A 77 -11.34 7.70 5.19
CA ARG A 77 -11.36 8.68 6.29
C ARG A 77 -10.81 10.02 5.79
N PRO A 78 -11.69 10.99 5.44
CA PRO A 78 -11.24 12.28 4.90
C PRO A 78 -10.39 13.08 5.90
N GLY A 79 -10.60 12.91 7.21
CA GLY A 79 -9.76 13.55 8.23
C GLY A 79 -8.29 13.11 8.18
N PHE A 80 -8.06 11.81 8.02
CA PHE A 80 -6.72 11.24 7.90
C PHE A 80 -6.06 11.65 6.58
N ALA A 81 -6.80 11.54 5.47
CA ALA A 81 -6.35 11.96 4.15
C ALA A 81 -5.95 13.45 4.13
N ASN A 82 -6.79 14.33 4.71
CA ASN A 82 -6.52 15.75 4.81
C ASN A 82 -5.27 16.05 5.65
N ALA A 83 -5.07 15.34 6.76
CA ALA A 83 -3.90 15.55 7.61
C ALA A 83 -2.60 15.18 6.87
N VAL A 84 -2.57 14.01 6.23
CA VAL A 84 -1.44 13.55 5.42
C VAL A 84 -1.18 14.47 4.24
N HIS A 85 -2.22 14.88 3.52
CA HIS A 85 -2.09 15.76 2.36
C HIS A 85 -1.55 17.15 2.75
N LYS A 86 -2.11 17.78 3.78
CA LYS A 86 -1.65 19.08 4.28
C LYS A 86 -0.20 19.02 4.75
N ALA A 87 0.17 17.95 5.45
CA ALA A 87 1.54 17.75 5.92
C ALA A 87 2.53 17.59 4.76
N ARG A 88 2.17 16.80 3.74
CA ARG A 88 2.99 16.62 2.54
C ARG A 88 3.17 17.93 1.79
N LEU A 89 2.09 18.68 1.58
CA LEU A 89 2.14 19.99 0.94
C LEU A 89 3.10 20.92 1.69
N LYS A 90 2.96 21.03 3.02
CA LYS A 90 3.82 21.87 3.86
C LYS A 90 5.29 21.49 3.74
N SER A 91 5.60 20.19 3.72
CA SER A 91 6.98 19.70 3.54
C SER A 91 7.53 20.09 2.17
N MET A 92 6.76 19.85 1.10
CA MET A 92 7.16 20.20 -0.26
C MET A 92 7.33 21.70 -0.45
N THR A 93 6.47 22.54 0.14
CA THR A 93 6.60 24.00 0.08
C THR A 93 7.91 24.48 0.71
N LYS A 94 8.34 23.89 1.84
CA LYS A 94 9.63 24.22 2.46
C LYS A 94 10.80 23.92 1.54
N VAL A 95 10.78 22.75 0.90
CA VAL A 95 11.82 22.34 -0.06
C VAL A 95 11.81 23.28 -1.27
N ALA A 96 10.63 23.58 -1.83
CA ALA A 96 10.49 24.50 -2.96
C ALA A 96 11.03 25.90 -2.63
N GLN A 97 10.74 26.40 -1.42
CA GLN A 97 11.24 27.70 -0.96
C GLN A 97 12.77 27.69 -0.81
N ALA A 98 13.34 26.66 -0.19
CA ALA A 98 14.78 26.54 -0.04
C ALA A 98 15.48 26.44 -1.40
N MET A 99 14.94 25.64 -2.32
CA MET A 99 15.46 25.50 -3.67
C MET A 99 15.35 26.81 -4.48
N TYR A 100 14.25 27.55 -4.33
CA TYR A 100 14.09 28.87 -4.95
C TYR A 100 15.13 29.87 -4.41
N GLN A 101 15.35 29.90 -3.09
CA GLN A 101 16.37 30.74 -2.47
C GLN A 101 17.77 30.43 -3.02
N LEU A 102 18.12 29.15 -3.16
CA LEU A 102 19.38 28.72 -3.77
C LEU A 102 19.50 29.17 -5.23
N ALA A 103 18.43 29.01 -6.02
CA ALA A 103 18.42 29.37 -7.44
C ALA A 103 18.54 30.89 -7.69
N VAL A 104 17.98 31.72 -6.80
CA VAL A 104 18.06 33.19 -6.88
C VAL A 104 19.38 33.71 -6.28
N GLY A 105 20.21 32.84 -5.70
CA GLY A 105 21.47 33.23 -5.08
C GLY A 105 21.28 33.95 -3.74
N TYR A 106 20.24 33.58 -2.97
CA TYR A 106 20.04 34.11 -1.63
C TYR A 106 21.24 33.76 -0.74
N SER A 107 22.10 34.75 -0.52
CA SER A 107 23.12 34.74 0.51
C SER A 107 22.49 35.30 1.78
N HIS A 108 22.47 34.50 2.85
CA HIS A 108 22.02 34.99 4.14
C HIS A 108 22.95 36.14 4.57
N PRO A 109 22.42 37.32 4.93
CA PRO A 109 23.25 38.39 5.47
C PRO A 109 23.92 37.90 6.75
N ASP A 110 25.23 38.11 6.85
CA ASP A 110 25.99 37.76 8.04
C ASP A 110 25.62 38.74 9.16
N ILE A 111 24.87 38.25 10.14
CA ILE A 111 24.47 39.03 11.31
C ILE A 111 25.39 38.59 12.45
N HIS A 112 26.48 39.35 12.64
CA HIS A 112 27.34 39.28 13.81
C HIS A 112 26.80 40.14 14.96
#